data_AF-A0A3C0TYP7-F1
#
_entry.id   AF-A0A3C0TYP7-F1
#
_cell.length_a   1.000
_cell.length_b   1.000
_cell.length_c   1.000
_cell.angle_alpha   90.00
_cell.angle_beta   90.00
_cell.angle_gamma   90.00
#
_symmetry.space_group_name_H-M   'P 1'
#
loop_
_entity.id
_entity.type
_entity.pdbx_description
1 polymer ?
#
loop_
_entity_poly.entity_id
_entity_poly.type
_entity_poly.pdbx_seq_one_letter_code
_entity_poly.pdbx_strand_id
1 'polypeptide(L)' 'MSKTSPGNFFEDFRIGQLLRHATPRTVTSGDAALYMALFGPRFALTSSDEFARSLGSPAAPIDDLLAFHIV' A
#
# COMPACT_ATOMS: atom_id res chain seq x y z
N MET A 1 -2.45 -19.60 -27.14
CA MET A 1 -2.65 -18.48 -26.19
C MET A 1 -1.55 -18.53 -25.15
N SER A 2 -0.82 -17.43 -24.95
CA SER A 2 0.20 -17.34 -23.88
C SER A 2 -0.48 -17.37 -22.51
N LYS A 3 0.18 -17.99 -21.52
CA LYS A 3 -0.28 -18.00 -20.11
C LYS A 3 0.11 -16.75 -19.34
N THR A 4 0.87 -15.84 -19.96
CA THR A 4 1.30 -14.57 -19.36
C THR A 4 0.53 -13.40 -19.94
N SER A 5 0.28 -12.38 -19.11
CA SER A 5 -0.24 -11.08 -19.54
C SER A 5 0.94 -10.15 -19.83
N PRO A 6 1.08 -9.61 -21.06
CA PRO A 6 2.19 -8.73 -21.41
C PRO A 6 2.02 -7.29 -20.90
N GLY A 7 0.87 -6.97 -20.27
CA GLY A 7 0.47 -5.58 -20.00
C GLY A 7 -0.17 -4.93 -21.22
N ASN A 8 -0.28 -3.59 -21.20
CA ASN A 8 -0.79 -2.78 -22.30
C ASN A 8 0.35 -1.94 -22.87
N PHE A 9 0.44 -1.85 -24.19
CA PHE A 9 1.25 -0.87 -24.91
C PHE A 9 0.49 0.46 -25.05
N PHE A 10 1.14 1.47 -25.61
CA PHE A 10 0.54 2.80 -25.75
C PHE A 10 -0.74 2.75 -26.61
N GLU A 11 -0.71 1.98 -27.69
CA GLU A 11 -1.80 1.78 -28.64
C GLU A 11 -2.99 0.96 -28.11
N ASP A 12 -2.83 0.26 -26.98
CA ASP A 12 -3.90 -0.54 -26.39
C ASP A 12 -4.87 0.30 -25.55
N PHE A 13 -4.45 1.49 -25.13
CA PHE A 13 -5.24 2.36 -24.27
C PHE A 13 -6.33 3.12 -25.03
N ARG A 14 -7.47 3.35 -24.36
CA ARG A 14 -8.59 4.13 -24.90
C ARG A 14 -9.00 5.23 -23.94
N ILE A 15 -9.38 6.38 -24.48
CA ILE A 15 -9.93 7.49 -23.69
C ILE A 15 -11.20 7.00 -22.95
N GLY A 16 -11.25 7.25 -21.65
CA GLY A 16 -12.35 6.80 -20.78
C GLY A 16 -12.26 5.33 -20.33
N GLN A 17 -11.18 4.62 -20.67
CA GLN A 17 -10.98 3.25 -20.18
C GLN A 17 -10.78 3.22 -18.67
N LEU A 18 -11.57 2.39 -17.97
CA LEU A 18 -11.40 2.10 -16.56
C LEU A 18 -10.64 0.78 -16.39
N LEU A 19 -9.43 0.84 -15.84
CA LEU A 19 -8.64 -0.33 -15.48
C LEU A 19 -8.90 -0.71 -14.02
N ARG A 20 -9.58 -1.83 -13.81
CA ARG A 20 -9.76 -2.42 -12.47
C ARG A 20 -8.57 -3.33 -12.19
N HIS A 21 -7.62 -2.85 -11.39
CA HIS A 21 -6.44 -3.62 -11.02
C HIS A 21 -6.82 -4.85 -10.19
N ALA A 22 -6.33 -6.02 -10.59
CA ALA A 22 -6.19 -7.17 -9.71
C ALA A 22 -4.79 -7.12 -9.07
N THR A 23 -4.56 -7.61 -7.86
CA THR A 23 -5.45 -8.39 -6.96
C THR A 23 -5.55 -7.64 -5.63
N PRO A 24 -6.75 -7.47 -5.04
CA PRO A 24 -6.85 -6.76 -3.76
C PRO A 24 -5.93 -7.42 -2.73
N ARG A 25 -5.18 -6.58 -2.00
CA ARG A 25 -4.21 -7.02 -0.99
C ARG A 25 -4.59 -6.53 0.39
N THR A 26 -4.75 -7.46 1.33
CA THR A 26 -4.86 -7.12 2.75
C THR A 26 -3.51 -6.65 3.27
N VAL A 27 -3.47 -5.44 3.81
CA VAL A 27 -2.28 -4.89 4.48
C VAL A 27 -2.28 -5.32 5.94
N THR A 28 -1.13 -5.74 6.43
CA THR A 28 -0.92 -6.30 7.77
C THR A 28 0.21 -5.59 8.51
N SER A 29 0.39 -5.91 9.79
CA SER A 29 1.55 -5.44 10.57
C SER A 29 2.88 -5.93 10.00
N GLY A 30 2.89 -7.04 9.26
CA GLY A 30 4.09 -7.53 8.55
C GLY A 30 4.55 -6.56 7.46
N ASP A 31 3.61 -5.94 6.74
CA ASP A 31 3.92 -4.93 5.73
C ASP A 31 4.48 -3.66 6.37
N ALA A 32 3.88 -3.21 7.48
CA ALA A 32 4.38 -2.07 8.26
C ALA A 32 5.81 -2.32 8.79
N ALA A 33 6.06 -3.52 9.34
CA ALA A 33 7.39 -3.91 9.84
C ALA A 33 8.43 -3.98 8.71
N LEU A 34 8.07 -4.58 7.56
CA LEU A 34 8.96 -4.65 6.40
C LEU A 34 9.28 -3.25 5.86
N TYR A 35 8.28 -2.38 5.79
CA TYR A 35 8.47 -1.00 5.34
C TYR A 35 9.37 -0.22 6.30
N MET A 36 9.17 -0.37 7.61
CA MET A 36 10.05 0.20 8.63
C MET A 36 11.50 -0.29 8.47
N ALA A 37 11.71 -1.58 8.18
CA ALA A 37 13.04 -2.14 7.97
C ALA A 37 13.72 -1.63 6.69
N LEU A 38 12.96 -1.38 5.62
CA LEU A 38 13.49 -0.91 4.33
C LEU A 38 13.81 0.58 4.32
N PHE A 39 12.97 1.40 4.95
CA PHE A 39 13.03 2.86 4.83
C PHE A 39 13.34 3.59 6.14
N GLY A 40 13.28 2.91 7.28
CA GLY A 40 13.54 3.48 8.59
C GLY A 40 12.66 4.66 9.04
N PRO A 41 11.37 4.80 8.66
CA PRO A 41 10.50 5.80 9.28
C PRO A 41 10.42 5.58 10.79
N ARG A 42 10.47 6.67 11.56
CA ARG A 42 10.42 6.66 13.05
C ARG A 42 9.35 7.59 13.60
N PHE A 43 8.28 7.83 12.83
CA PHE A 43 7.18 8.67 13.26
C PHE A 43 6.37 7.97 14.35
N ALA A 44 6.11 8.67 15.46
CA ALA A 44 5.45 8.09 16.62
C ALA A 44 4.06 7.52 16.30
N LEU A 45 3.31 8.20 15.42
CA LEU A 45 1.94 7.81 15.03
C LEU A 45 1.89 6.40 14.40
N THR A 46 2.79 6.08 13.49
CA THR A 46 2.82 4.81 12.76
C THR A 46 3.64 3.73 13.48
N SER A 47 4.37 4.11 14.53
CA SER A 47 5.31 3.23 15.25
C SER A 47 4.79 2.73 16.61
N SER A 48 3.71 3.31 17.15
CA SER A 48 3.18 2.93 18.48
C SER A 48 1.66 3.00 18.52
N ASP A 49 1.05 1.87 18.86
CA ASP A 49 -0.40 1.78 19.11
C ASP A 49 -0.81 2.60 20.33
N GLU A 50 0.01 2.69 21.37
CA GLU A 50 -0.23 3.53 22.55
C GLU A 50 -0.28 5.00 22.17
N PHE A 51 0.70 5.46 21.38
CA PHE A 51 0.75 6.84 20.93
C PHE A 51 -0.44 7.16 20.02
N ALA A 52 -0.76 6.29 19.06
CA ALA A 52 -1.90 6.47 18.17
C ALA A 52 -3.24 6.50 18.95
N ARG A 53 -3.42 5.63 19.95
CA ARG A 53 -4.59 5.63 20.83
C ARG A 53 -4.70 6.91 21.65
N SER A 54 -3.59 7.50 22.07
CA SER A 54 -3.60 8.80 22.77
C SER A 54 -4.13 9.95 21.90
N LEU A 55 -4.11 9.77 20.56
CA LEU A 55 -4.62 10.71 19.57
C LEU A 55 -6.03 10.34 19.06
N GLY A 56 -6.68 9.30 19.62
CA GLY A 56 -8.04 8.90 19.26
C GLY A 56 -8.14 7.85 18.14
N SER A 57 -7.02 7.38 17.59
CA SER A 57 -7.01 6.27 16.64
C SER A 57 -7.20 4.93 17.35
N PRO A 58 -7.84 3.92 16.72
CA PRO A 58 -7.98 2.59 17.33
C PRO A 58 -6.64 1.86 17.47
N ALA A 59 -5.70 2.10 16.55
CA ALA A 59 -4.34 1.55 16.51
C ALA A 59 -3.44 2.48 15.67
N ALA A 60 -2.14 2.18 15.58
CA ALA A 60 -1.23 2.85 14.68
C ALA A 60 -1.71 2.67 13.22
N PRO A 61 -1.91 3.77 12.46
CA PRO A 61 -2.21 3.67 11.04
C PRO A 61 -0.98 3.15 10.27
N ILE A 62 -1.23 2.69 9.05
CA ILE A 62 -0.18 2.37 8.09
C ILE A 62 0.48 3.67 7.61
N ASP A 63 1.80 3.63 7.37
CA ASP A 63 2.55 4.75 6.82
C ASP A 63 2.00 5.18 5.45
N ASP A 64 1.84 6.49 5.23
CA ASP A 64 1.22 7.04 4.01
C ASP A 64 1.96 6.60 2.74
N LEU A 65 3.29 6.50 2.81
CA LEU A 65 4.07 6.06 1.67
C LEU A 65 3.99 4.54 1.48
N LEU A 66 3.81 3.75 2.55
CA LEU A 66 3.49 2.33 2.41
C LEU A 66 2.14 2.14 1.71
N ALA A 67 1.12 2.92 2.09
CA ALA A 67 -0.18 2.88 1.42
C ALA A 67 -0.09 3.26 -0.06
N PHE A 68 0.74 4.26 -0.41
CA PHE A 68 0.98 4.66 -1.79
C PHE A 68 1.73 3.60 -2.62
N HIS A 69 2.68 2.89 -2.01
CA HIS A 69 3.47 1.87 -2.71
C HIS A 69 2.73 0.54 -2.92
N ILE A 70 1.58 0.34 -2.28
CA ILE A 70 0.75 -0.86 -2.43
C ILE A 70 -0.43 -0.56 -3.37
N VAL A 71 -0.59 -1.37 -4.42
CA VAL A 71 -1.71 -1.33 -5.38
C VAL A 71 -2.46 -2.66 -5.37
#